data_AF-A0A7C6JGR6-F1
#
_entry.id   AF-A0A7C6JGR6-F1
#
_cell.length_a   1.000
_cell.length_b   1.000
_cell.length_c   1.000
_cell.angle_alpha   90.00
_cell.angle_beta   90.00
_cell.angle_gamma   90.00
#
_symmetry.space_group_name_H-M   'P 1'
#
loop_
_entity.id
_entity.type
_entity.pdbx_description
1 polymer ?
#
loop_
_entity_poly.entity_id
_entity_poly.type
_entity_poly.pdbx_seq_one_letter_code
_entity_poly.pdbx_strand_id
1 'polypeptide(L)' 'MKKLFAVAALAVLSFSFVASDIWAHSGRTDKSGCHMDRKAGTRHCH' A
#
# COMPACT_ATOMS: atom_id res chain seq x y z
N MET A 1 5.91 -29.71 22.96
CA MET A 1 6.46 -29.36 21.64
C MET A 1 5.38 -29.05 20.60
N LYS A 2 4.36 -29.90 20.40
CA LYS A 2 3.25 -29.69 19.44
C LYS A 2 2.52 -28.33 19.58
N LYS A 3 2.31 -27.87 20.82
CA LYS A 3 1.71 -26.56 21.13
C LYS A 3 2.60 -25.37 20.72
N LEU A 4 3.92 -25.54 20.74
CA LEU A 4 4.88 -24.51 20.32
C LEU A 4 4.87 -24.34 18.80
N PHE A 5 4.75 -25.45 18.06
CA PHE A 5 4.57 -25.41 16.60
C PHE A 5 3.26 -24.75 16.20
N ALA A 6 2.17 -24.99 16.94
CA ALA A 6 0.89 -24.34 16.70
C ALA A 6 0.95 -22.82 16.94
N VAL A 7 1.62 -22.38 18.00
CA VAL A 7 1.83 -20.96 18.32
C VAL A 7 2.72 -20.29 17.28
N ALA A 8 3.80 -20.96 16.85
CA ALA A 8 4.68 -20.44 15.80
C ALA A 8 3.96 -20.34 14.45
N ALA A 9 3.16 -21.34 14.07
CA ALA A 9 2.38 -21.31 12.84
C ALA A 9 1.35 -20.17 12.84
N LEU A 10 0.67 -19.94 13.98
CA LEU A 10 -0.28 -18.85 14.12
C LEU A 10 0.39 -17.47 14.03
N ALA A 11 1.59 -17.32 14.57
CA ALA A 11 2.37 -16.08 14.51
C ALA A 11 2.91 -15.76 13.11
N VAL A 12 3.23 -16.78 12.30
CA VAL A 12 3.65 -16.58 10.90
C VAL A 12 2.46 -16.19 10.03
N LEU A 13 1.29 -16.80 10.26
CA LEU A 13 0.06 -16.48 9.51
C LEU A 13 -0.44 -15.05 9.75
N SER A 14 -0.24 -14.48 10.94
CA SER A 14 -0.67 -13.11 11.25
C SER A 14 0.19 -12.02 10.61
N PHE A 15 1.42 -12.34 10.18
CA PHE A 15 2.33 -11.35 9.59
C PHE A 15 2.05 -11.06 8.10
N SER A 16 1.36 -11.97 7.41
CA SER A 16 1.06 -11.85 5.97
C SER A 16 -0.05 -10.85 5.63
N PHE A 17 -0.71 -10.24 6.62
CA PHE A 17 -1.83 -9.31 6.40
C PHE A 17 -1.45 -7.83 6.42
N VAL A 18 -0.16 -7.49 6.52
CA VAL A 18 0.30 -6.10 6.35
C VAL A 18 0.46 -5.81 4.85
N ALA A 19 -0.63 -5.95 4.09
CA ALA A 19 -0.72 -5.35 2.77
C ALA A 19 -0.86 -3.84 2.98
N SER A 20 0.25 -3.12 2.87
CA SER A 20 0.20 -1.66 2.77
C SER A 20 -0.45 -1.32 1.42
N ASP A 21 -1.75 -1.06 1.46
CA ASP A 21 -2.44 -0.35 0.40
C ASP A 21 -1.77 1.03 0.27
N ILE A 22 -0.74 1.10 -0.58
CA ILE A 22 -0.25 2.36 -1.10
C ILE A 22 -1.38 2.85 -1.99
N TRP A 23 -2.33 3.54 -1.37
CA TRP A 23 -3.41 4.25 -2.02
C TRP A 23 -2.80 5.02 -3.18
N ALA A 24 -3.05 4.53 -4.39
CA ALA A 24 -2.82 5.29 -5.59
C ALA A 24 -3.67 6.56 -5.42
N HIS A 25 -3.02 7.65 -5.01
CA HIS A 25 -3.66 8.93 -4.83
C HIS A 25 -4.42 9.23 -6.12
N SER A 26 -5.71 9.53 -6.00
CA SER A 26 -6.60 9.73 -7.13
C SER A 26 -6.36 11.09 -7.80
N GLY A 27 -5.13 11.37 -8.24
CA GLY A 27 -4.85 12.37 -9.24
C GLY A 27 -5.02 11.68 -10.57
N ARG A 28 -6.25 11.68 -11.15
CA ARG A 28 -6.48 11.15 -12.51
C ARG A 28 -5.42 11.74 -13.43
N THR A 29 -4.42 10.93 -13.73
CA THR A 29 -3.34 11.26 -14.62
C THR A 29 -3.94 11.49 -15.99
N ASP A 30 -3.57 12.57 -16.66
CA ASP A 30 -4.03 12.80 -18.03
C ASP A 30 -3.31 11.87 -19.01
N LYS A 31 -3.66 11.98 -20.30
CA LYS A 31 -3.05 11.19 -21.38
C LYS A 31 -1.52 11.30 -21.45
N SER A 32 -0.93 12.32 -20.82
CA SER A 32 0.51 12.59 -20.84
C SER A 32 1.25 12.08 -19.60
N GLY A 33 0.58 11.39 -18.68
CA GLY A 33 1.26 10.90 -17.47
C GLY A 33 1.28 11.91 -16.32
N CYS A 34 0.57 13.03 -16.43
CA CYS A 34 0.66 14.10 -15.45
C CYS A 34 -0.67 14.45 -14.76
N HIS A 35 -0.64 14.88 -13.50
CA HIS A 35 -1.80 15.31 -12.71
C HIS A 35 -1.56 16.66 -12.02
N MET A 36 -2.63 17.41 -11.75
CA MET A 36 -2.56 18.61 -10.92
C MET A 36 -2.76 18.24 -9.45
N ASP A 37 -1.73 18.47 -8.62
CA ASP A 37 -1.85 18.39 -7.17
C ASP A 37 -2.53 19.65 -6.65
N ARG A 38 -3.81 19.52 -6.30
CA ARG A 38 -4.60 20.64 -5.75
C ARG A 38 -4.19 21.04 -4.33
N LYS A 39 -3.51 20.15 -3.60
CA LYS A 39 -3.05 20.42 -2.24
C LYS A 39 -1.79 21.29 -2.28
N ALA A 40 -0.84 20.96 -3.17
CA ALA A 40 0.38 21.73 -3.35
C ALA A 40 0.25 22.90 -4.35
N GLY A 41 -0.78 22.88 -5.20
CA GLY A 41 -0.94 23.85 -6.29
C GLY A 41 0.07 23.64 -7.42
N THR A 42 0.66 22.44 -7.54
CA THR A 42 1.73 22.12 -8.49
C THR A 42 1.29 21.08 -9.51
N ARG A 43 1.96 21.09 -10.67
CA ARG A 43 1.82 20.03 -11.68
C ARG A 43 2.82 18.93 -11.38
N HIS A 44 2.35 17.70 -11.26
CA HIS A 44 3.19 16.53 -11.06
C HIS A 44 3.06 15.60 -12.27
N CYS A 45 4.15 15.39 -12.98
CA CYS A 45 4.26 14.40 -14.04
C CYS A 45 4.90 13.14 -13.48
N HIS A 46 4.27 11.99 -13.72
CA HIS A 46 4.81 10.68 -13.43
C HIS A 46 5.69 10.17 -14.57
#